data_AF-A0A9N9J912-F1
#
_entry.id   AF-A0A9N9J912-F1
#
_cell.length_a   1.000
_cell.length_b   1.000
_cell.length_c   1.000
_cell.angle_alpha   90.00
_cell.angle_beta   90.00
_cell.angle_gamma   90.00
#
_symmetry.space_group_name_H-M   'P 1'
#
loop_
_entity.id
_entity.type
_entity.pdbx_description
1 polymer ?
#
loop_
_entity_poly.entity_id
_entity_poly.type
_entity_poly.pdbx_seq_one_letter_code
_entity_poly.pdbx_strand_id
1 'polypeptide(L)'
;MPPHSSSYDNFTSESPVALKVVSPNVRYTDSHIFADYVYNNVTVTKSDIDGTLEVVPTETKYQFKTELKIPKVGLMMVGWG
;
A
#
# COMPACT_ATOMS: atom_id res chain seq x y z
N MET A 1 -22.40 -7.55 -43.38
CA MET A 1 -22.33 -7.52 -41.91
C MET A 1 -21.07 -8.31 -41.51
N PRO A 2 -20.08 -7.70 -40.85
CA PRO A 2 -18.91 -8.44 -40.39
C PRO A 2 -19.26 -9.24 -39.12
N PRO A 3 -18.72 -10.46 -38.95
CA PRO A 3 -18.85 -11.22 -37.73
C PRO A 3 -17.96 -10.59 -36.66
N HIS A 4 -18.56 -10.15 -35.56
CA HIS A 4 -17.84 -9.76 -34.35
C HIS A 4 -17.42 -11.06 -33.62
N SER A 5 -16.20 -11.54 -33.88
CA SER A 5 -15.54 -12.50 -32.98
C SER A 5 -14.77 -11.71 -31.94
N SER A 6 -15.34 -11.55 -30.75
CA SER A 6 -14.57 -11.12 -29.57
C SER A 6 -13.64 -12.25 -29.18
N SER A 7 -12.40 -12.18 -29.64
CA SER A 7 -11.31 -12.98 -29.10
C SER A 7 -11.05 -12.45 -27.68
N TYR A 8 -11.59 -13.13 -26.68
CA TYR A 8 -11.12 -12.95 -25.31
C TYR A 8 -9.73 -13.58 -25.24
N ASP A 9 -8.69 -12.76 -25.09
CA ASP A 9 -7.36 -13.24 -24.76
C ASP A 9 -7.48 -14.13 -23.51
N ASN A 10 -7.15 -15.41 -23.68
CA ASN A 10 -7.05 -16.34 -22.56
C ASN A 10 -5.94 -15.82 -21.64
N PHE A 11 -6.33 -15.17 -20.55
CA PHE A 11 -5.45 -14.85 -19.44
C PHE A 11 -4.96 -16.17 -18.86
N THR A 12 -3.82 -16.64 -19.38
CA THR A 12 -3.15 -17.82 -18.86
C THR A 12 -2.71 -17.43 -17.47
N SER A 13 -3.27 -18.08 -16.44
CA SER A 13 -2.95 -17.79 -15.05
C SER A 13 -1.50 -18.20 -14.78
N GLU A 14 -0.55 -17.33 -15.11
CA GLU A 14 0.79 -17.45 -14.58
C GLU A 14 0.68 -17.44 -13.05
N SER A 15 1.30 -18.43 -12.41
CA SER A 15 1.41 -18.46 -10.96
C SER A 15 1.95 -17.11 -10.49
N PRO A 16 1.31 -16.44 -9.51
CA PRO A 16 1.73 -15.12 -9.10
C PRO A 16 3.20 -15.16 -8.67
N VAL A 17 4.00 -14.28 -9.26
CA VAL A 17 5.42 -14.13 -8.91
C VAL A 17 5.49 -13.71 -7.43
N ALA A 18 6.05 -14.57 -6.60
CA ALA A 18 6.22 -14.28 -5.18
C ALA A 18 7.39 -13.31 -4.97
N LEU A 19 7.11 -12.14 -4.38
CA LEU A 19 8.11 -11.14 -4.03
C LEU A 19 8.53 -11.29 -2.56
N LYS A 20 9.83 -11.42 -2.33
CA LYS A 20 10.42 -11.42 -0.98
C LYS A 20 11.38 -10.26 -0.84
N VAL A 21 11.14 -9.40 0.15
CA VAL A 21 11.99 -8.24 0.42
C VAL A 21 13.05 -8.65 1.43
N VAL A 22 14.32 -8.48 1.07
CA VAL A 22 15.45 -8.69 1.99
C VAL A 22 15.87 -7.35 2.56
N SER A 23 15.47 -7.08 3.80
CA SER A 23 15.77 -5.83 4.50
C SER A 23 15.88 -6.10 6.01
N PRO A 24 16.79 -5.42 6.73
CA PRO A 24 16.89 -5.55 8.19
C PRO A 24 15.65 -5.05 8.93
N ASN A 25 14.84 -4.19 8.30
CA ASN A 25 13.64 -3.59 8.89
C ASN A 25 12.38 -4.42 8.63
N VAL A 26 12.50 -5.59 7.99
CA VAL A 26 11.38 -6.47 7.66
C VAL A 26 11.59 -7.83 8.30
N ARG A 27 10.61 -8.27 9.09
CA ARG A 27 10.62 -9.56 9.79
C ARG A 27 9.42 -10.38 9.36
N TYR A 28 9.68 -11.55 8.81
CA TYR A 28 8.65 -12.51 8.39
C TYR A 28 8.40 -13.54 9.49
N THR A 29 7.13 -13.88 9.71
CA THR A 29 6.67 -14.98 10.56
C THR A 29 5.66 -15.82 9.79
N ASP A 30 5.20 -16.94 10.35
CA ASP A 30 4.25 -17.84 9.66
C ASP A 30 2.89 -17.18 9.38
N SER A 31 2.50 -16.19 10.19
CA SER A 31 1.18 -15.55 10.11
C SER A 31 1.23 -14.07 9.76
N HIS A 32 2.36 -13.40 9.99
CA HIS A 32 2.46 -11.94 9.83
C HIS A 32 3.80 -11.48 9.26
N ILE A 33 3.78 -10.32 8.62
CA ILE A 33 4.95 -9.52 8.27
C ILE A 33 5.00 -8.30 9.19
N PHE A 34 6.18 -8.05 9.78
CA PHE A 34 6.46 -6.83 10.52
C PHE A 34 7.40 -5.95 9.71
N ALA A 35 7.07 -4.66 9.59
CA ALA A 35 7.90 -3.68 8.89
C ALA A 35 8.09 -2.42 9.74
N ASP A 36 9.34 -2.10 10.04
CA ASP A 36 9.73 -0.86 10.69
C ASP A 36 9.90 0.24 9.64
N TYR A 37 9.16 1.34 9.76
CA TYR A 37 9.18 2.46 8.81
C TYR A 37 9.34 3.79 9.55
N VAL A 38 10.27 4.63 9.07
CA VAL A 38 10.42 6.00 9.57
C VAL A 38 9.72 6.93 8.58
N TYR A 39 8.62 7.53 9.01
CA TYR A 39 7.90 8.53 8.24
C TYR A 39 8.52 9.90 8.49
N ASN A 40 9.21 10.42 7.47
CA ASN A 40 9.80 11.75 7.51
C ASN A 40 8.79 12.76 6.96
N ASN A 41 8.51 13.80 7.74
CA ASN A 41 7.61 14.88 7.36
C ASN A 41 8.22 16.23 7.77
N VAL A 42 7.61 17.33 7.35
CA VAL A 42 8.10 18.68 7.66
C VAL A 42 6.94 19.54 8.12
N THR A 43 7.08 20.17 9.28
CA THR A 43 6.15 21.21 9.74
C THR A 43 6.69 22.56 9.30
N VAL A 44 5.87 23.33 8.58
CA VAL A 44 6.24 24.67 8.11
C VAL A 44 5.33 25.69 8.77
N THR A 45 5.94 26.66 9.45
CA THR A 45 5.26 27.79 10.08
C THR A 45 5.74 29.07 9.41
N LYS A 46 4.80 29.96 9.08
CA LYS A 46 5.14 31.29 8.56
C LYS A 46 5.08 32.27 9.72
N SER A 47 6.17 32.99 9.97
CA SER A 47 6.18 34.07 10.95
C SER A 47 5.41 35.26 10.39
N ASP A 48 4.32 35.66 11.04
CA ASP A 48 3.52 36.82 10.64
C ASP A 48 4.26 38.16 10.77
N ILE A 49 5.35 38.20 11.55
CA ILE A 49 6.10 39.42 11.86
C ILE A 49 7.11 39.75 10.74
N ASP A 50 7.91 38.77 10.33
CA ASP A 50 9.04 38.99 9.39
C ASP A 50 8.83 38.30 8.02
N GLY A 51 7.71 37.58 7.85
CA GLY A 51 7.38 36.84 6.63
C GLY A 51 8.26 35.61 6.38
N THR A 52 9.16 35.29 7.30
CA THR A 52 10.07 34.14 7.25
C THR A 52 9.33 32.81 7.39
N LEU A 53 9.81 31.78 6.72
CA LEU A 53 9.32 30.41 6.85
C LEU A 53 10.24 29.64 7.78
N GLU A 54 9.72 29.23 8.91
CA GLU A 54 10.36 28.27 9.80
C GLU A 54 9.97 26.86 9.34
N VAL A 55 10.97 26.01 9.13
CA VAL A 55 10.83 24.69 8.55
C VAL A 55 11.45 23.69 9.50
N VAL A 56 10.62 22.83 10.10
CA VAL A 56 11.03 21.86 11.12
C VAL A 56 10.83 20.44 10.57
N PRO A 57 11.91 19.72 10.21
CA PRO A 57 11.82 18.29 9.90
C PRO A 57 11.35 17.50 11.12
N THR A 58 10.44 16.56 10.89
CA THR A 58 9.84 15.69 11.90
C THR A 58 9.93 14.24 11.44
N GLU A 59 10.22 13.34 12.38
CA GLU A 59 10.32 11.91 12.11
C GLU A 59 9.36 11.15 13.02
N THR A 60 8.54 10.29 12.42
CA THR A 60 7.61 9.42 13.15
C THR A 60 7.90 7.96 12.82
N LYS A 61 8.27 7.17 13.84
CA LYS A 61 8.54 5.73 13.67
C LYS A 61 7.24 4.94 13.76
N TYR A 62 6.97 4.15 12.73
CA TYR A 62 5.85 3.23 12.65
C TYR A 62 6.34 1.78 12.60
N GLN A 63 5.58 0.90 13.24
CA GLN A 63 5.72 -0.55 13.07
C GLN A 63 4.43 -1.08 12.47
N PHE A 64 4.50 -1.52 11.22
CA PHE A 64 3.38 -2.15 10.55
C PHE A 64 3.37 -3.64 10.85
N LYS A 65 2.18 -4.18 11.12
CA LYS A 65 1.91 -5.61 11.25
C LYS A 65 0.86 -5.98 10.22
N THR A 66 1.24 -6.83 9.27
CA THR A 66 0.36 -7.29 8.19
C THR A 66 0.10 -8.78 8.34
N GLU A 67 -1.17 -9.19 8.39
CA GLU A 67 -1.55 -10.60 8.42
C GLU A 67 -1.43 -11.23 7.02
N LEU A 68 -0.84 -12.42 6.94
CA LEU A 68 -0.61 -13.15 5.69
C LEU A 68 -1.83 -13.96 5.23
N LYS A 69 -2.76 -14.26 6.15
CA LYS A 69 -3.94 -15.04 5.85
C LYS A 69 -4.95 -14.17 5.08
N ILE A 70 -5.23 -14.55 3.84
CA ILE A 70 -6.22 -13.86 3.01
C ILE A 70 -7.63 -14.29 3.48
N PRO A 71 -8.44 -13.37 4.04
CA PRO A 71 -9.80 -13.69 4.42
C PRO A 71 -10.69 -13.81 3.19
N LYS A 72 -11.76 -14.62 3.29
CA LYS A 72 -12.85 -14.61 2.31
C LYS A 72 -13.77 -13.44 2.65
N VAL A 73 -13.76 -12.39 1.83
CA VAL A 73 -14.58 -11.20 2.00
C VAL A 73 -15.66 -11.15 0.93
N GLY A 74 -16.91 -10.92 1.33
CA GLY A 74 -18.03 -10.71 0.42
C GLY A 74 -18.29 -9.22 0.21
N LEU A 75 -18.60 -8.82 -1.02
CA LEU A 75 -19.09 -7.48 -1.33
C LEU A 75 -20.62 -7.47 -1.28
N MET A 76 -21.21 -6.52 -0.55
CA MET A 76 -22.66 -6.30 -0.55
C MET A 76 -22.96 -5.01 -1.30
N MET A 77 -23.57 -5.13 -2.48
CA MET A 77 -24.07 -3.99 -3.25
C MET A 77 -25.57 -3.81 -3.00
N VAL A 78 -25.97 -2.60 -2.62
CA VAL A 78 -27.37 -2.25 -2.37
C VAL A 78 -27.91 -1.47 -3.57
N GLY A 79 -29.14 -1.78 -4.01
CA GLY A 79 -29.75 -1.12 -5.16
C GLY A 79 -29.24 -1.63 -6.51
N TRP A 80 -28.77 -2.88 -6.57
CA TRP A 80 -28.30 -3.53 -7.80
C TRP A 80 -29.45 -4.12 -8.64
N GLY A 81 -30.60 -3.43 -8.63
CA GLY A 81 -31.81 -3.74 -9.39
C GLY A 81 -32.05 -2.71 -10.48
#